data_AF-A0A1C7IEK2-F1
#
_entry.id   AF-A0A1C7IEK2-F1
#
_cell.length_a   1.000
_cell.length_b   1.000
_cell.length_c   1.000
_cell.angle_alpha   90.00
_cell.angle_beta   90.00
_cell.angle_gamma   90.00
#
_symmetry.space_group_name_H-M   'P 1'
#
loop_
_entity.id
_entity.type
_entity.pdbx_description
1 polymer ?
#
loop_
_entity_poly.entity_id
_entity_poly.type
_entity_poly.pdbx_seq_one_letter_code
_entity_poly.pdbx_strand_id
1 'polypeptide(L)'
;MKMKKTIKKGSALALALALMLSATVLPKVYAAFGIDTEKSCSLTFELDGQYEELDSLVIPIDLYKVADVKENGEYTVLSGYEDLDLTSISDKTTAEDWEKLAGKAMGLVDNLAAQPTVNVRMQRQEGQDKSRGSAENLATGMYLVAARSVQSDYNTYDFTPYLVSLPNNYYQSTQDDTWVYDVAAGLKPSQSKRYGDLEISKTLTSYNETLGGADFVFKVEAEKDYEVVYSNVVSISFDAPGTKSVKIEHIPAGASVTVTEVYSGASYELTTEATQHTVIAADDIAGVSFENEYDHRNNGGSSVVNRFTYNEGNWDWEQQ
;
A
#
# COMPACT_ATOMS: atom_id res chain seq x y z
N MET A 1 -9.73 -27.44 3.07
CA MET A 1 -8.94 -27.76 4.28
C MET A 1 -8.26 -26.46 4.74
N LYS A 2 -8.29 -26.17 6.05
CA LYS A 2 -8.01 -24.89 6.74
C LYS A 2 -6.98 -23.96 6.06
N MET A 3 -7.44 -22.78 5.63
CA MET A 3 -6.57 -21.64 5.29
C MET A 3 -5.78 -21.22 6.54
N LYS A 4 -4.47 -21.40 6.52
CA LYS A 4 -3.57 -20.78 7.50
C LYS A 4 -3.48 -19.29 7.16
N LYS A 5 -4.11 -18.46 7.99
CA LYS A 5 -3.82 -17.01 8.01
C LYS A 5 -2.36 -16.84 8.41
N THR A 6 -1.50 -16.55 7.45
CA THR A 6 -0.13 -16.11 7.71
C THR A 6 -0.21 -14.71 8.29
N ILE A 7 -0.09 -14.63 9.62
CA ILE A 7 0.15 -13.40 10.36
C ILE A 7 1.49 -12.87 9.85
N LYS A 8 1.45 -11.85 8.99
CA LYS A 8 2.65 -11.10 8.61
C LYS A 8 3.19 -10.47 9.89
N LYS A 9 4.35 -10.94 10.34
CA LYS A 9 5.06 -10.38 11.48
C LYS A 9 5.41 -8.93 11.12
N GLY A 10 4.74 -7.99 11.77
CA GLY A 10 5.06 -6.57 11.67
C GLY A 10 6.52 -6.36 12.03
N SER A 11 7.22 -5.59 11.19
CA SER A 11 8.58 -5.15 11.47
C SER A 11 8.53 -4.27 12.71
N ALA A 12 9.01 -4.79 13.83
CA ALA A 12 9.17 -4.03 15.06
C ALA A 12 10.34 -3.06 14.87
N LEU A 13 10.04 -1.80 14.58
CA LEU A 13 11.01 -0.71 14.65
C LEU A 13 10.51 0.31 15.66
N ALA A 14 11.30 0.41 16.73
CA ALA A 14 11.10 1.30 17.85
C ALA A 14 11.27 2.76 17.40
N LEU A 15 10.17 3.42 17.04
CA LEU A 15 10.09 4.86 17.20
C LEU A 15 9.71 5.15 18.65
N ALA A 16 10.48 6.03 19.28
CA ALA A 16 10.21 6.50 20.64
C ALA A 16 8.84 7.17 20.70
N LEU A 17 7.82 6.41 21.13
CA LEU A 17 6.55 6.95 21.58
C LEU A 17 6.81 7.75 22.87
N ALA A 18 6.97 9.06 22.74
CA ALA A 18 6.84 9.96 23.88
C ALA A 18 5.37 10.40 23.99
N LEU A 19 4.51 9.48 24.44
CA LEU A 19 3.14 9.76 24.85
C LEU A 19 2.86 8.96 26.12
N MET A 20 3.09 9.58 27.27
CA MET A 20 2.71 9.05 28.58
C MET A 20 2.28 10.22 29.46
N LEU A 21 0.97 10.35 29.70
CA LEU A 21 0.44 11.22 30.75
C LEU A 21 0.89 10.67 32.12
N SER A 22 1.65 11.44 32.88
CA SER A 22 1.95 11.12 34.28
C SER A 22 1.05 11.91 35.22
N ALA A 23 0.03 11.25 35.76
CA ALA A 23 -0.59 11.63 37.02
C ALA A 23 0.05 10.82 38.16
N THR A 24 1.15 11.30 38.74
CA THR A 24 1.56 10.87 40.09
C THR A 24 2.04 12.05 40.94
N VAL A 25 1.42 12.17 42.11
CA VAL A 25 1.77 13.09 43.20
C VAL A 25 2.98 12.53 43.95
N LEU A 26 4.14 13.21 43.89
CA LEU A 26 5.22 13.07 44.88
C LEU A 26 5.95 14.41 45.13
N PRO A 27 6.49 14.65 46.35
CA PRO A 27 6.67 15.98 46.89
C PRO A 27 8.09 16.53 46.66
N LYS A 28 8.29 17.22 45.53
CA LYS A 28 9.16 18.41 45.41
C LYS A 28 8.54 19.31 44.35
N VAL A 29 7.62 20.16 44.81
CA VAL A 29 6.67 20.94 43.99
C VAL A 29 7.37 22.11 43.32
N TYR A 30 7.94 21.90 42.14
CA TYR A 30 7.52 22.70 41.00
C TYR A 30 6.50 21.83 40.28
N ALA A 31 5.22 21.95 40.65
CA ALA A 31 4.17 21.33 39.86
C ALA A 31 4.29 21.91 38.44
N ALA A 32 4.29 21.08 37.40
CA ALA A 32 3.98 21.59 36.07
C ALA A 32 2.78 22.50 36.18
N PHE A 33 2.91 23.69 35.58
CA PHE A 33 1.75 24.55 35.42
C PHE A 33 0.67 23.76 34.67
N GLY A 34 -0.58 23.91 35.09
CA GLY A 34 -1.70 23.27 34.41
C GLY A 34 -1.72 23.60 32.92
N ILE A 35 -2.43 22.79 32.15
CA ILE A 35 -2.65 23.08 30.72
C ILE A 35 -3.44 24.40 30.62
N ASP A 36 -2.90 25.37 29.88
CA ASP A 36 -3.62 26.57 29.48
C ASP A 36 -4.58 26.19 28.35
N THR A 37 -5.82 25.88 28.71
CA THR A 37 -6.83 25.37 27.78
C THR A 37 -7.28 26.39 26.74
N GLU A 38 -7.04 27.68 27.00
CA GLU A 38 -7.40 28.79 26.10
C GLU A 38 -6.31 29.07 25.06
N LYS A 39 -5.12 28.50 25.24
CA LYS A 39 -4.02 28.67 24.30
C LYS A 39 -4.24 27.83 23.04
N SER A 40 -3.93 28.42 21.89
CA SER A 40 -3.95 27.72 20.60
C SER A 40 -2.73 26.81 20.44
N CYS A 41 -2.96 25.66 19.81
CA CYS A 41 -1.95 24.69 19.44
C CYS A 41 -1.69 24.68 17.93
N SER A 42 -0.53 24.15 17.56
CA SER A 42 -0.21 23.75 16.19
C SER A 42 0.22 22.29 16.14
N LEU A 43 0.01 21.66 14.99
CA LEU A 43 0.46 20.29 14.73
C LEU A 43 1.12 20.23 13.36
N THR A 44 2.42 19.89 13.35
CA THR A 44 3.21 19.72 12.13
C THR A 44 3.47 18.24 11.88
N PHE A 45 3.25 17.82 10.64
CA PHE A 45 3.48 16.46 10.16
C PHE A 45 4.80 16.32 9.41
N GLU A 46 5.50 15.23 9.71
CA GLU A 46 6.76 14.87 9.07
C GLU A 46 6.77 13.40 8.63
N LEU A 47 7.57 13.11 7.61
CA LEU A 47 7.91 11.75 7.20
C LEU A 47 9.29 11.39 7.76
N ASP A 48 9.43 10.14 8.20
CA ASP A 48 10.69 9.62 8.74
C ASP A 48 11.75 9.32 7.66
N GLY A 49 11.36 9.40 6.38
CA GLY A 49 12.21 9.11 5.23
C GLY A 49 12.31 7.62 4.88
N GLN A 50 11.50 6.75 5.49
CA GLN A 50 11.47 5.32 5.16
C GLN A 50 11.12 5.07 3.69
N TYR A 51 10.22 5.89 3.13
CA TYR A 51 9.76 5.81 1.74
C TYR A 51 9.93 7.17 1.06
N GLU A 52 11.07 7.38 0.40
CA GLU A 52 11.40 8.67 -0.24
C GLU A 52 10.34 9.15 -1.25
N GLU A 53 9.68 8.23 -1.95
CA GLU A 53 8.66 8.60 -2.94
C GLU A 53 7.43 9.29 -2.33
N LEU A 54 7.15 9.11 -1.03
CA LEU A 54 6.08 9.85 -0.35
C LEU A 54 6.32 11.36 -0.35
N ASP A 55 7.57 11.82 -0.43
CA ASP A 55 7.89 13.24 -0.56
C ASP A 55 7.49 13.82 -1.93
N SER A 56 7.14 12.97 -2.90
CA SER A 56 6.62 13.40 -4.21
C SER A 56 5.09 13.43 -4.30
N LEU A 57 4.40 12.89 -3.29
CA LEU A 57 2.94 12.76 -3.27
C LEU A 57 2.29 13.86 -2.42
N VAL A 58 1.03 14.16 -2.74
CA VAL A 58 0.16 14.95 -1.86
C VAL A 58 -0.57 13.99 -0.92
N ILE A 59 -0.33 14.10 0.38
CA ILE A 59 -0.93 13.26 1.40
C ILE A 59 -2.02 14.06 2.13
N PRO A 60 -3.31 13.75 1.92
CA PRO A 60 -4.39 14.33 2.70
C PRO A 60 -4.42 13.75 4.11
N ILE A 61 -4.53 14.60 5.11
CA ILE A 61 -4.60 14.23 6.53
C ILE A 61 -5.84 14.86 7.12
N ASP A 62 -6.72 14.03 7.67
CA ASP A 62 -7.90 14.46 8.39
C ASP A 62 -7.61 14.43 9.89
N LEU A 63 -7.92 15.55 10.55
CA LEU A 63 -7.86 15.69 12.00
C LEU A 63 -9.26 15.72 12.58
N TYR A 64 -9.54 14.85 13.55
CA TYR A 64 -10.80 14.84 14.29
C TYR A 64 -10.50 15.12 15.75
N LYS A 65 -11.01 16.22 16.30
CA LYS A 65 -11.01 16.41 17.75
C LYS A 65 -12.00 15.41 18.36
N VAL A 66 -11.53 14.53 19.23
CA VAL A 66 -12.35 13.46 19.83
C VAL A 66 -12.61 13.68 21.32
N ALA A 67 -11.82 14.53 21.98
CA ALA A 67 -12.01 14.92 23.36
C ALA A 67 -11.45 16.32 23.65
N ASP A 68 -12.07 17.02 24.60
CA ASP A 68 -11.47 18.18 25.26
C ASP A 68 -10.50 17.72 26.34
N VAL A 69 -9.52 18.57 26.69
CA VAL A 69 -8.60 18.36 27.81
C VAL A 69 -8.79 19.47 28.84
N LYS A 70 -8.78 19.11 30.12
CA LYS A 70 -8.87 20.06 31.24
C LYS A 70 -7.47 20.53 31.66
N GLU A 71 -7.41 21.59 32.46
CA GLU A 71 -6.18 22.13 33.04
C GLU A 71 -5.34 21.06 33.79
N ASN A 72 -5.99 20.06 34.40
CA ASN A 72 -5.34 18.96 35.10
C ASN A 72 -4.95 17.76 34.19
N GLY A 73 -5.13 17.86 32.87
CA GLY A 73 -4.82 16.81 31.91
C GLY A 73 -5.90 15.74 31.73
N GLU A 74 -7.02 15.80 32.45
CA GLU A 74 -8.13 14.87 32.24
C GLU A 74 -8.86 15.14 30.93
N TYR A 75 -9.20 14.08 30.18
CA TYR A 75 -9.98 14.19 28.96
C TYR A 75 -11.48 14.07 29.19
N THR A 76 -12.26 14.85 28.43
CA THR A 76 -13.70 14.72 28.31
C THR A 76 -14.05 14.45 26.85
N VAL A 77 -14.48 13.23 26.56
CA VAL A 77 -14.84 12.80 25.19
C VAL A 77 -15.98 13.65 24.64
N LEU A 78 -15.89 13.99 23.35
CA LEU A 78 -16.93 14.73 22.63
C LEU A 78 -18.08 13.81 22.24
N SER A 79 -19.22 14.40 21.87
CA SER A 79 -20.39 13.62 21.49
C SER A 79 -20.12 12.74 20.27
N GLY A 80 -20.56 11.49 20.32
CA GLY A 80 -20.27 10.45 19.34
C GLY A 80 -18.99 9.64 19.66
N TYR A 81 -18.14 10.13 20.56
CA TYR A 81 -16.91 9.47 20.98
C TYR A 81 -16.98 8.88 22.40
N GLU A 82 -18.19 8.73 22.96
CA GLU A 82 -18.41 8.27 24.34
C GLU A 82 -17.84 6.88 24.60
N ASP A 83 -17.76 6.05 23.56
CA ASP A 83 -17.17 4.73 23.62
C ASP A 83 -15.62 4.76 23.69
N LEU A 84 -14.96 5.89 23.47
CA LEU A 84 -13.52 6.00 23.71
C LEU A 84 -13.25 6.05 25.22
N ASP A 85 -12.73 4.95 25.78
CA ASP A 85 -12.32 4.89 27.17
C ASP A 85 -10.97 5.59 27.38
N LEU A 86 -10.96 6.92 27.25
CA LEU A 86 -9.80 7.75 27.55
C LEU A 86 -9.54 7.88 29.05
N THR A 87 -10.52 7.50 29.88
CA THR A 87 -10.42 7.59 31.35
C THR A 87 -9.57 6.49 31.97
N SER A 88 -9.36 5.38 31.28
CA SER A 88 -8.46 4.30 31.72
C SER A 88 -7.00 4.52 31.30
N ILE A 89 -6.70 5.62 30.60
CA ILE A 89 -5.33 5.96 30.19
C ILE A 89 -4.48 6.31 31.42
N SER A 90 -3.28 5.74 31.48
CA SER A 90 -2.33 5.94 32.57
C SER A 90 -0.89 5.75 32.09
N ASP A 91 0.05 5.83 33.02
CA ASP A 91 1.46 5.46 32.84
C ASP A 91 1.68 3.97 32.50
N LYS A 92 0.62 3.16 32.45
CA LYS A 92 0.67 1.74 32.05
C LYS A 92 0.10 1.49 30.65
N THR A 93 -0.50 2.50 30.01
CA THR A 93 -1.08 2.36 28.68
C THR A 93 0.03 2.06 27.68
N THR A 94 -0.07 0.93 27.00
CA THR A 94 0.95 0.49 26.04
C THR A 94 0.73 1.10 24.67
N ALA A 95 1.74 1.02 23.80
CA ALA A 95 1.60 1.44 22.40
C ALA A 95 0.47 0.66 21.68
N GLU A 96 0.27 -0.61 22.02
CA GLU A 96 -0.81 -1.45 21.46
C GLU A 96 -2.19 -0.98 21.94
N ASP A 97 -2.30 -0.54 23.21
CA ASP A 97 -3.56 0.02 23.72
C ASP A 97 -3.91 1.34 23.02
N TRP A 98 -2.91 2.19 22.77
CA TRP A 98 -3.07 3.41 21.98
C TRP A 98 -3.50 3.13 20.54
N GLU A 99 -2.92 2.11 19.90
CA GLU A 99 -3.31 1.68 18.55
C GLU A 99 -4.77 1.20 18.51
N LYS A 100 -5.20 0.41 19.51
CA LYS A 100 -6.59 -0.02 19.65
C LYS A 100 -7.55 1.15 19.85
N LEU A 101 -7.19 2.12 20.68
CA LEU A 101 -7.99 3.33 20.90
C LEU A 101 -8.11 4.15 19.61
N ALA A 102 -7.01 4.34 18.87
CA ALA A 102 -7.04 5.03 17.58
C ALA A 102 -7.90 4.30 16.53
N GLY A 103 -7.78 2.97 16.45
CA GLY A 103 -8.65 2.16 15.59
C GLY A 103 -10.12 2.25 15.97
N LYS A 104 -10.45 2.29 17.27
CA LYS A 104 -11.81 2.51 17.75
C LYS A 104 -12.31 3.91 17.38
N ALA A 105 -11.47 4.93 17.52
CA ALA A 105 -11.81 6.31 17.15
C ALA A 105 -12.09 6.43 15.65
N MET A 106 -11.31 5.77 14.79
CA MET A 106 -11.58 5.68 13.36
C MET A 106 -12.91 5.01 13.06
N GLY A 107 -13.21 3.87 13.70
CA GLY A 107 -14.50 3.21 13.53
C GLY A 107 -15.69 4.09 13.93
N LEU A 108 -15.54 4.93 14.95
CA LEU A 108 -16.55 5.91 15.35
C LEU A 108 -16.70 7.03 14.31
N VAL A 109 -15.59 7.56 13.77
CA VAL A 109 -15.62 8.53 12.65
C VAL A 109 -16.43 7.99 11.48
N ASP A 110 -16.17 6.74 11.07
CA ASP A 110 -16.87 6.10 9.95
C ASP A 110 -18.37 5.91 10.24
N ASN A 111 -18.70 5.38 11.43
CA ASN A 111 -20.09 5.15 11.84
C ASN A 111 -20.92 6.45 11.92
N LEU A 112 -20.29 7.54 12.34
CA LEU A 112 -20.92 8.85 12.46
C LEU A 112 -20.93 9.63 11.13
N ALA A 113 -20.17 9.18 10.13
CA ALA A 113 -19.81 9.99 8.96
C ALA A 113 -19.29 11.38 9.36
N ALA A 114 -18.47 11.42 10.42
CA ALA A 114 -17.98 12.66 11.01
C ALA A 114 -17.17 13.47 9.99
N GLN A 115 -17.32 14.79 10.02
CA GLN A 115 -16.47 15.68 9.24
C GLN A 115 -15.18 15.98 10.01
N PRO A 116 -14.04 16.08 9.31
CA PRO A 116 -12.78 16.45 9.97
C PRO A 116 -12.91 17.85 10.57
N THR A 117 -12.35 18.02 11.76
CA THR A 117 -12.16 19.33 12.38
C THR A 117 -11.24 20.20 11.52
N VAL A 118 -10.17 19.61 10.97
CA VAL A 118 -9.24 20.25 10.04
C VAL A 118 -8.79 19.22 9.00
N ASN A 119 -8.67 19.64 7.74
CA ASN A 119 -7.97 18.87 6.70
C ASN A 119 -6.62 19.54 6.42
N VAL A 120 -5.56 18.74 6.41
CA VAL A 120 -4.20 19.16 6.08
C VAL A 120 -3.78 18.48 4.79
N ARG A 121 -3.10 19.22 3.92
CA ARG A 121 -2.43 18.68 2.74
C ARG A 121 -0.93 18.72 2.98
N MET A 122 -0.35 17.57 3.24
CA MET A 122 1.09 17.41 3.33
C MET A 122 1.65 17.21 1.92
N GLN A 123 2.59 18.06 1.54
CA GLN A 123 3.24 18.02 0.22
C GLN A 123 4.59 18.75 0.26
N ARG A 124 5.47 18.45 -0.69
CA ARG A 124 6.74 19.16 -0.86
C ARG A 124 6.46 20.60 -1.28
N GLN A 125 7.02 21.54 -0.52
CA GLN A 125 6.98 22.97 -0.86
C GLN A 125 8.15 23.32 -1.78
N GLU A 126 8.00 24.38 -2.57
CA GLU A 126 9.06 24.85 -3.47
C GLU A 126 10.34 25.16 -2.68
N GLY A 127 11.48 24.63 -3.14
CA GLY A 127 12.77 24.80 -2.48
C GLY A 127 12.99 23.95 -1.22
N GLN A 128 12.13 22.97 -0.94
CA GLN A 128 12.30 22.00 0.16
C GLN A 128 12.51 20.58 -0.38
N ASP A 129 13.31 19.78 0.33
CA ASP A 129 13.58 18.40 -0.06
C ASP A 129 12.48 17.42 0.43
N LYS A 130 11.82 17.77 1.53
CA LYS A 130 10.83 16.93 2.21
C LYS A 130 9.42 17.54 2.17
N SER A 131 8.43 16.66 2.13
CA SER A 131 7.03 17.01 2.35
C SER A 131 6.81 17.43 3.80
N ARG A 132 6.01 18.48 3.98
CA ARG A 132 5.51 18.93 5.29
C ARG A 132 4.05 19.35 5.16
N GLY A 133 3.33 19.26 6.27
CA GLY A 133 1.99 19.83 6.42
C GLY A 133 1.79 20.28 7.85
N SER A 134 1.08 21.38 8.08
CA SER A 134 0.73 21.83 9.43
C SER A 134 -0.73 22.24 9.53
N ALA A 135 -1.27 22.09 10.73
CA ALA A 135 -2.54 22.67 11.16
C ALA A 135 -2.25 23.66 12.30
N GLU A 136 -2.76 24.88 12.16
CA GLU A 136 -2.57 25.98 13.11
C GLU A 136 -3.90 26.31 13.81
N ASN A 137 -3.83 27.06 14.91
CA ASN A 137 -5.00 27.53 15.66
C ASN A 137 -5.92 26.40 16.15
N LEU A 138 -5.35 25.25 16.51
CA LEU A 138 -6.08 24.12 17.05
C LEU A 138 -6.42 24.38 18.52
N ALA A 139 -7.65 24.06 18.93
CA ALA A 139 -8.01 24.07 20.35
C ALA A 139 -7.29 22.94 21.09
N THR A 140 -7.05 23.12 22.38
CA THR A 140 -6.53 22.04 23.25
C THR A 140 -7.49 20.84 23.29
N GLY A 141 -6.96 19.62 23.34
CA GLY A 141 -7.74 18.38 23.35
C GLY A 141 -6.98 17.17 22.81
N MET A 142 -7.70 16.05 22.66
CA MET A 142 -7.23 14.85 21.98
C MET A 142 -7.70 14.85 20.53
N TYR A 143 -6.77 14.61 19.60
CA TYR A 143 -7.05 14.53 18.18
C TYR A 143 -6.73 13.14 17.63
N LEU A 144 -7.61 12.61 16.79
CA LEU A 144 -7.32 11.50 15.90
C LEU A 144 -6.70 12.03 14.62
N VAL A 145 -5.50 11.53 14.30
CA VAL A 145 -4.81 11.77 13.04
C VAL A 145 -5.13 10.62 12.09
N ALA A 146 -5.73 10.94 10.96
CA ALA A 146 -6.12 9.98 9.93
C ALA A 146 -5.63 10.45 8.56
N ALA A 147 -4.45 9.96 8.14
CA ALA A 147 -3.97 10.18 6.78
C ALA A 147 -4.69 9.24 5.80
N ARG A 148 -5.09 9.76 4.64
CA ARG A 148 -5.75 8.98 3.59
C ARG A 148 -4.72 8.21 2.78
N SER A 149 -5.11 7.03 2.28
CA SER A 149 -4.25 6.25 1.40
C SER A 149 -3.90 7.04 0.14
N VAL A 150 -2.64 6.93 -0.28
CA VAL A 150 -2.13 7.55 -1.51
C VAL A 150 -1.44 6.51 -2.37
N GLN A 151 -1.31 6.80 -3.67
CA GLN A 151 -0.68 5.91 -4.63
C GLN A 151 0.43 6.65 -5.37
N SER A 152 1.57 5.98 -5.53
CA SER A 152 2.54 6.26 -6.58
C SER A 152 2.26 5.36 -7.78
N ASP A 153 3.04 5.47 -8.85
CA ASP A 153 2.89 4.62 -10.04
C ASP A 153 2.99 3.12 -9.72
N TYR A 154 3.76 2.77 -8.69
CA TYR A 154 4.10 1.37 -8.40
C TYR A 154 3.65 0.87 -7.03
N ASN A 155 3.27 1.76 -6.11
CA ASN A 155 2.93 1.38 -4.75
C ASN A 155 1.68 2.11 -4.23
N THR A 156 0.97 1.45 -3.32
CA THR A 156 -0.06 2.04 -2.48
C THR A 156 0.50 2.21 -1.07
N TYR A 157 0.21 3.36 -0.47
CA TYR A 157 0.56 3.69 0.90
C TYR A 157 -0.69 3.82 1.74
N ASP A 158 -0.79 2.99 2.78
CA ASP A 158 -1.80 3.09 3.82
C ASP A 158 -1.15 3.59 5.10
N PHE A 159 -1.86 4.39 5.88
CA PHE A 159 -1.32 5.01 7.09
C PHE A 159 -2.06 4.51 8.33
N THR A 160 -1.30 4.08 9.33
CA THR A 160 -1.90 3.69 10.62
C THR A 160 -2.36 4.95 11.36
N PRO A 161 -3.67 5.07 11.71
CA PRO A 161 -4.19 6.20 12.46
C PRO A 161 -3.63 6.20 13.89
N TYR A 162 -3.56 7.37 14.52
CA TYR A 162 -3.13 7.49 15.91
C TYR A 162 -3.76 8.69 16.61
N LEU A 163 -3.77 8.65 17.94
CA LEU A 163 -4.21 9.75 18.78
C LEU A 163 -3.03 10.64 19.18
N VAL A 164 -3.24 11.96 19.21
CA VAL A 164 -2.26 12.96 19.64
C VAL A 164 -2.91 13.95 20.59
N SER A 165 -2.24 14.22 21.72
CA SER A 165 -2.65 15.27 22.66
C SER A 165 -2.11 16.62 22.22
N LEU A 166 -2.96 17.64 22.28
CA LEU A 166 -2.59 19.05 22.13
C LEU A 166 -3.04 19.83 23.38
N PRO A 167 -2.14 20.43 24.18
CA PRO A 167 -0.69 20.31 24.06
C PRO A 167 -0.19 18.89 24.39
N ASN A 168 1.08 18.64 24.07
CA ASN A 168 1.79 17.43 24.47
C ASN A 168 2.87 17.75 25.52
N ASN A 169 3.46 16.72 26.12
CA ASN A 169 4.57 16.84 27.06
C ASN A 169 5.59 15.72 26.78
N TYR A 170 6.88 16.06 26.82
CA TYR A 170 7.98 15.16 26.47
C TYR A 170 8.84 14.77 27.68
N TYR A 171 8.29 14.82 28.90
CA TYR A 171 9.00 14.62 30.15
C TYR A 171 9.74 13.28 30.19
N GLN A 172 9.15 12.19 29.70
CA GLN A 172 9.81 10.87 29.72
C GLN A 172 11.12 10.85 28.91
N SER A 173 11.19 11.61 27.82
CA SER A 173 12.37 11.68 26.95
C SER A 173 13.34 12.80 27.31
N THR A 174 12.84 13.89 27.90
CA THR A 174 13.62 15.14 28.08
C THR A 174 13.82 15.51 29.55
N GLN A 175 13.05 14.92 30.46
CA GLN A 175 12.88 15.34 31.86
C GLN A 175 12.42 16.80 32.01
N ASP A 176 11.86 17.39 30.95
CA ASP A 176 11.23 18.71 30.95
C ASP A 176 9.71 18.55 31.04
N ASP A 177 9.12 19.16 32.07
CA ASP A 177 7.70 19.07 32.36
C ASP A 177 6.88 20.22 31.73
N THR A 178 7.48 20.93 30.78
CA THR A 178 6.83 22.02 30.05
C THR A 178 5.85 21.50 28.99
N TRP A 179 4.63 22.04 28.99
CA TRP A 179 3.64 21.78 27.95
C TRP A 179 4.06 22.37 26.60
N VAL A 180 4.04 21.54 25.57
CA VAL A 180 4.34 21.90 24.18
C VAL A 180 3.06 22.04 23.39
N TYR A 181 2.76 23.28 22.98
CA TYR A 181 1.57 23.63 22.19
C TYR A 181 1.83 23.52 20.68
N ASP A 182 3.10 23.57 20.27
CA ASP A 182 3.53 23.39 18.89
C ASP A 182 4.11 21.98 18.72
N VAL A 183 3.25 21.03 18.36
CA VAL A 183 3.56 19.60 18.37
C VAL A 183 4.02 19.16 16.98
N ALA A 184 5.05 18.32 16.93
CA ALA A 184 5.46 17.61 15.73
C ALA A 184 5.08 16.13 15.83
N ALA A 185 4.58 15.54 14.74
CA ALA A 185 4.19 14.14 14.68
C ALA A 185 4.58 13.49 13.34
N GLY A 186 5.03 12.24 13.40
CA GLY A 186 5.33 11.42 12.23
C GLY A 186 4.09 10.72 11.69
N LEU A 187 3.96 10.59 10.37
CA LEU A 187 3.02 9.64 9.78
C LEU A 187 3.58 8.21 9.88
N LYS A 188 2.69 7.21 9.87
CA LYS A 188 3.03 5.79 9.97
C LYS A 188 2.63 5.04 8.69
N PRO A 189 3.35 5.25 7.57
CA PRO A 189 3.04 4.60 6.30
C PRO A 189 3.35 3.10 6.34
N SER A 190 2.56 2.35 5.59
CA SER A 190 2.83 0.98 5.19
C SER A 190 2.68 0.89 3.68
N GLN A 191 3.64 0.23 3.02
CA GLN A 191 3.69 0.14 1.57
C GLN A 191 3.19 -1.22 1.08
N SER A 192 2.41 -1.21 0.01
CA SER A 192 2.07 -2.41 -0.77
C SER A 192 2.32 -2.18 -2.26
N LYS A 193 2.76 -3.21 -2.97
CA LYS A 193 3.00 -3.14 -4.42
C LYS A 193 1.67 -3.04 -5.16
N ARG A 194 1.65 -2.28 -6.24
CA ARG A 194 0.57 -2.29 -7.24
C ARG A 194 0.91 -3.26 -8.36
N TYR A 195 -0.13 -3.70 -9.07
CA TYR A 195 -0.05 -4.74 -10.09
C TYR A 195 -0.86 -4.32 -11.31
N GLY A 196 -0.49 -4.86 -12.46
CA GLY A 196 -1.27 -4.82 -13.68
C GLY A 196 -1.21 -6.17 -14.38
N ASP A 197 -1.79 -6.22 -15.57
CA ASP A 197 -1.94 -7.46 -16.32
C ASP A 197 -1.24 -7.35 -17.68
N LEU A 198 -0.98 -8.51 -18.29
CA LEU A 198 -0.48 -8.63 -19.65
C LEU A 198 -1.52 -9.38 -20.49
N GLU A 199 -1.84 -8.86 -21.67
CA GLU A 199 -2.56 -9.57 -22.72
C GLU A 199 -1.61 -9.91 -23.87
N ILE A 200 -1.55 -11.18 -24.23
CA ILE A 200 -0.88 -11.66 -25.44
C ILE A 200 -1.96 -11.96 -26.46
N SER A 201 -1.98 -11.19 -27.55
CA SER A 201 -2.87 -11.40 -28.68
C SER A 201 -2.16 -12.15 -29.79
N LYS A 202 -2.82 -13.17 -30.35
CA LYS A 202 -2.30 -13.98 -31.44
C LYS A 202 -3.29 -13.97 -32.59
N THR A 203 -2.80 -13.67 -33.79
CA THR A 203 -3.55 -13.78 -35.03
C THR A 203 -2.98 -14.91 -35.89
N LEU A 204 -3.85 -15.77 -36.40
CA LEU A 204 -3.56 -16.76 -37.43
C LEU A 204 -4.28 -16.36 -38.72
N THR A 205 -3.55 -15.92 -39.74
CA THR A 205 -4.14 -15.39 -40.97
C THR A 205 -4.59 -16.47 -41.95
N SER A 206 -3.89 -17.60 -41.96
CA SER A 206 -4.20 -18.75 -42.80
C SER A 206 -3.98 -20.06 -42.05
N TYR A 207 -4.84 -21.05 -42.31
CA TYR A 207 -4.92 -22.32 -41.58
C TYR A 207 -5.17 -23.47 -42.55
N ASN A 208 -4.54 -24.62 -42.29
CA ASN A 208 -4.77 -25.84 -43.07
C ASN A 208 -5.65 -26.82 -42.26
N GLU A 209 -6.93 -26.92 -42.65
CA GLU A 209 -7.92 -27.78 -41.99
C GLU A 209 -7.54 -29.27 -41.93
N THR A 210 -6.73 -29.75 -42.89
CA THR A 210 -6.35 -31.17 -42.97
C THR A 210 -5.28 -31.56 -41.94
N LEU A 211 -4.56 -30.59 -41.36
CA LEU A 211 -3.51 -30.82 -40.37
C LEU A 211 -4.03 -30.89 -38.93
N GLY A 212 -5.27 -30.45 -38.67
CA GLY A 212 -5.81 -30.32 -37.33
C GLY A 212 -5.29 -29.07 -36.60
N GLY A 213 -5.35 -29.07 -35.27
CA GLY A 213 -5.06 -27.90 -34.44
C GLY A 213 -3.67 -27.30 -34.62
N ALA A 214 -3.57 -25.98 -34.51
CA ALA A 214 -2.34 -25.20 -34.56
C ALA A 214 -2.05 -24.57 -33.20
N ASP A 215 -0.97 -25.00 -32.56
CA ASP A 215 -0.55 -24.53 -31.25
C ASP A 215 0.63 -23.57 -31.34
N PHE A 216 0.53 -22.44 -30.65
CA PHE A 216 1.60 -21.44 -30.53
C PHE A 216 1.99 -21.30 -29.06
N VAL A 217 3.28 -21.28 -28.77
CA VAL A 217 3.80 -21.26 -27.39
C VAL A 217 4.64 -20.01 -27.17
N PHE A 218 4.33 -19.29 -26.10
CA PHE A 218 4.96 -18.04 -25.70
C PHE A 218 5.69 -18.22 -24.37
N LYS A 219 6.98 -17.90 -24.35
CA LYS A 219 7.75 -17.71 -23.13
C LYS A 219 7.58 -16.26 -22.66
N VAL A 220 7.19 -16.08 -21.41
CA VAL A 220 6.96 -14.76 -20.80
C VAL A 220 7.88 -14.62 -19.61
N GLU A 221 8.71 -13.58 -19.61
CA GLU A 221 9.57 -13.21 -18.50
C GLU A 221 9.35 -11.74 -18.13
N ALA A 222 9.08 -11.47 -16.86
CA ALA A 222 9.00 -10.11 -16.33
C ALA A 222 10.10 -9.88 -15.30
N GLU A 223 10.82 -8.78 -15.47
CA GLU A 223 11.90 -8.36 -14.59
C GLU A 223 11.57 -7.01 -13.95
N LYS A 224 11.86 -6.87 -12.65
CA LYS A 224 11.79 -5.62 -11.93
C LYS A 224 12.95 -5.54 -10.96
N ASP A 225 13.63 -4.40 -10.91
CA ASP A 225 14.80 -4.17 -10.03
C ASP A 225 15.90 -5.25 -10.21
N TYR A 226 16.11 -5.71 -11.46
CA TYR A 226 17.04 -6.78 -11.84
C TYR A 226 16.69 -8.18 -11.29
N GLU A 227 15.47 -8.38 -10.79
CA GLU A 227 14.95 -9.68 -10.36
C GLU A 227 13.82 -10.16 -11.29
N VAL A 228 13.80 -11.46 -11.59
CA VAL A 228 12.69 -12.09 -12.31
C VAL A 228 11.50 -12.21 -11.36
N VAL A 229 10.46 -11.41 -11.62
CA VAL A 229 9.22 -11.38 -10.83
C VAL A 229 8.11 -12.24 -11.42
N TYR A 230 8.24 -12.63 -12.69
CA TYR A 230 7.36 -13.59 -13.36
C TYR A 230 8.15 -14.36 -14.42
N SER A 231 7.95 -15.67 -14.50
CA SER A 231 8.47 -16.51 -15.58
C SER A 231 7.51 -17.66 -15.81
N ASN A 232 6.92 -17.74 -16.99
CA ASN A 232 6.01 -18.82 -17.36
C ASN A 232 5.97 -19.04 -18.87
N VAL A 233 5.37 -20.15 -19.27
CA VAL A 233 5.05 -20.47 -20.65
C VAL A 233 3.54 -20.58 -20.79
N VAL A 234 2.98 -19.97 -21.83
CA VAL A 234 1.55 -20.03 -22.16
C VAL A 234 1.38 -20.45 -23.61
N SER A 235 0.21 -21.01 -23.96
CA SER A 235 -0.09 -21.40 -25.33
C SER A 235 -1.45 -20.92 -25.79
N ILE A 236 -1.58 -20.71 -27.10
CA ILE A 236 -2.84 -20.42 -27.76
C ILE A 236 -3.01 -21.41 -28.91
N SER A 237 -4.17 -22.07 -28.96
CA SER A 237 -4.50 -23.08 -29.98
C SER A 237 -5.56 -22.56 -30.94
N PHE A 238 -5.40 -22.85 -32.23
CA PHE A 238 -6.32 -22.51 -33.30
C PHE A 238 -6.80 -23.75 -34.05
N ASP A 239 -8.05 -23.71 -34.47
CA ASP A 239 -8.75 -24.70 -35.28
C ASP A 239 -9.32 -24.08 -36.58
N ALA A 240 -9.09 -22.78 -36.76
CA ALA A 240 -9.43 -21.96 -37.92
C ALA A 240 -8.61 -20.65 -37.88
N PRO A 241 -8.55 -19.85 -38.97
CA PRO A 241 -7.99 -18.51 -38.93
C PRO A 241 -8.75 -17.60 -37.96
N GLY A 242 -8.07 -16.60 -37.41
CA GLY A 242 -8.68 -15.60 -36.52
C GLY A 242 -7.71 -15.06 -35.48
N THR A 243 -8.26 -14.37 -34.48
CA THR A 243 -7.49 -13.81 -33.35
C THR A 243 -7.99 -14.40 -32.04
N LYS A 244 -7.07 -14.80 -31.17
CA LYS A 244 -7.32 -15.25 -29.80
C LYS A 244 -6.33 -14.56 -28.87
N SER A 245 -6.66 -14.42 -27.59
CA SER A 245 -5.75 -13.85 -26.59
C SER A 245 -5.67 -14.69 -25.32
N VAL A 246 -4.57 -14.53 -24.59
CA VAL A 246 -4.43 -15.01 -23.21
C VAL A 246 -4.06 -13.84 -22.32
N LYS A 247 -4.70 -13.78 -21.15
CA LYS A 247 -4.44 -12.78 -20.12
C LYS A 247 -3.61 -13.40 -18.99
N ILE A 248 -2.55 -12.72 -18.60
CA ILE A 248 -1.71 -13.04 -17.45
C ILE A 248 -1.91 -11.92 -16.43
N GLU A 249 -2.48 -12.29 -15.28
CA GLU A 249 -2.87 -11.31 -14.27
C GLU A 249 -1.79 -11.11 -13.21
N HIS A 250 -1.85 -9.97 -12.53
CA HIS A 250 -1.13 -9.71 -11.28
C HIS A 250 0.41 -9.70 -11.42
N ILE A 251 0.93 -9.05 -12.46
CA ILE A 251 2.37 -8.77 -12.61
C ILE A 251 2.69 -7.44 -11.91
N PRO A 252 3.78 -7.33 -11.12
CA PRO A 252 4.13 -6.08 -10.45
C PRO A 252 4.23 -4.89 -11.41
N ALA A 253 3.58 -3.78 -11.07
CA ALA A 253 3.68 -2.54 -11.85
C ALA A 253 5.15 -2.05 -11.91
N GLY A 254 5.56 -1.54 -13.08
CA GLY A 254 6.93 -1.18 -13.40
C GLY A 254 7.81 -2.36 -13.85
N ALA A 255 7.29 -3.60 -13.88
CA ALA A 255 8.03 -4.72 -14.43
C ALA A 255 8.18 -4.60 -15.95
N SER A 256 9.40 -4.78 -16.44
CA SER A 256 9.71 -4.90 -17.87
C SER A 256 9.43 -6.34 -18.30
N VAL A 257 8.56 -6.51 -19.28
CA VAL A 257 8.13 -7.83 -19.76
C VAL A 257 8.70 -8.09 -21.14
N THR A 258 9.24 -9.29 -21.31
CA THR A 258 9.67 -9.86 -22.58
C THR A 258 8.80 -11.08 -22.89
N VAL A 259 8.13 -11.04 -24.04
CA VAL A 259 7.34 -12.17 -24.56
C VAL A 259 8.01 -12.67 -25.83
N THR A 260 8.34 -13.95 -25.88
CA THR A 260 8.93 -14.58 -27.07
C THR A 260 8.07 -15.73 -27.53
N GLU A 261 7.69 -15.76 -28.80
CA GLU A 261 7.12 -16.96 -29.40
C GLU A 261 8.22 -18.00 -29.62
N VAL A 262 8.23 -19.04 -28.80
CA VAL A 262 9.26 -20.08 -28.79
C VAL A 262 8.87 -21.30 -29.62
N TYR A 263 7.58 -21.40 -29.99
CA TYR A 263 7.08 -22.41 -30.91
C TYR A 263 5.94 -21.85 -31.75
N SER A 264 6.13 -21.88 -33.07
CA SER A 264 5.20 -21.32 -34.05
C SER A 264 4.23 -22.34 -34.64
N GLY A 265 4.23 -23.60 -34.20
CA GLY A 265 3.49 -24.67 -34.88
C GLY A 265 4.29 -25.33 -36.01
N ALA A 266 4.00 -26.60 -36.32
CA ALA A 266 4.83 -27.42 -37.21
C ALA A 266 4.78 -27.03 -38.71
N SER A 267 3.71 -26.34 -39.13
CA SER A 267 3.49 -25.90 -40.52
C SER A 267 3.08 -24.43 -40.61
N TYR A 268 3.55 -23.62 -39.66
CA TYR A 268 3.25 -22.20 -39.61
C TYR A 268 4.54 -21.43 -39.39
N GLU A 269 4.57 -20.21 -39.90
CA GLU A 269 5.68 -19.28 -39.72
C GLU A 269 5.19 -17.96 -39.13
N LEU A 270 6.06 -17.34 -38.33
CA LEU A 270 5.82 -16.07 -37.70
C LEU A 270 6.07 -14.93 -38.69
N THR A 271 5.11 -14.02 -38.83
CA THR A 271 5.19 -12.84 -39.70
C THR A 271 5.51 -11.55 -38.94
N THR A 272 5.46 -11.59 -37.61
CA THR A 272 5.90 -10.52 -36.70
C THR A 272 7.31 -10.78 -36.13
N GLU A 273 7.86 -9.82 -35.37
CA GLU A 273 9.06 -10.08 -34.57
C GLU A 273 8.82 -11.18 -33.52
N ALA A 274 9.79 -12.08 -33.37
CA ALA A 274 9.72 -13.22 -32.44
C ALA A 274 9.67 -12.82 -30.97
N THR A 275 10.16 -11.62 -30.65
CA THR A 275 10.20 -11.09 -29.30
C THR A 275 9.53 -9.71 -29.26
N GLN A 276 8.63 -9.54 -28.30
CA GLN A 276 7.93 -8.29 -28.00
C GLN A 276 8.27 -7.85 -26.58
N HIS A 277 8.29 -6.53 -26.35
CA HIS A 277 8.58 -5.94 -25.05
C HIS A 277 7.46 -4.99 -24.62
N THR A 278 7.13 -4.98 -23.33
CA THR A 278 6.19 -4.02 -22.76
C THR A 278 6.51 -3.77 -21.28
N VAL A 279 5.86 -2.78 -20.66
CA VAL A 279 6.00 -2.48 -19.24
C VAL A 279 4.63 -2.50 -18.60
N ILE A 280 4.51 -3.14 -17.43
CA ILE A 280 3.24 -3.23 -16.72
C ILE A 280 2.96 -1.92 -16.00
N ALA A 281 1.84 -1.27 -16.33
CA ALA A 281 1.29 -0.19 -15.54
C ALA A 281 0.36 -0.73 -14.45
N ALA A 282 0.22 -0.01 -13.33
CA ALA A 282 -0.71 -0.41 -12.28
C ALA A 282 -2.17 -0.25 -12.72
N ASP A 283 -3.00 -1.23 -12.37
CA ASP A 283 -4.45 -1.27 -12.64
C ASP A 283 -4.82 -1.17 -14.13
N ASP A 284 -3.89 -1.54 -15.02
CA ASP A 284 -4.06 -1.52 -16.49
C ASP A 284 -3.60 -2.85 -17.11
N ILE A 285 -3.90 -3.03 -18.40
CA ILE A 285 -3.54 -4.21 -19.19
C ILE A 285 -2.54 -3.81 -20.29
N ALA A 286 -1.29 -4.25 -20.15
CA ALA A 286 -0.29 -4.13 -21.20
C ALA A 286 -0.56 -5.14 -22.32
N GLY A 287 -0.47 -4.74 -23.59
CA GLY A 287 -0.71 -5.62 -24.73
C GLY A 287 0.54 -5.90 -25.55
N VAL A 288 0.71 -7.15 -26.01
CA VAL A 288 1.63 -7.52 -27.10
C VAL A 288 0.90 -8.38 -28.13
N SER A 289 1.33 -8.34 -29.39
CA SER A 289 0.67 -9.07 -30.48
C SER A 289 1.64 -9.85 -31.35
N PHE A 290 1.23 -11.03 -31.78
CA PHE A 290 1.96 -11.91 -32.69
C PHE A 290 1.06 -12.35 -33.85
N GLU A 291 1.63 -12.56 -35.02
CA GLU A 291 0.91 -13.03 -36.20
C GLU A 291 1.66 -14.16 -36.90
N ASN A 292 0.95 -15.24 -37.23
CA ASN A 292 1.48 -16.34 -38.05
C ASN A 292 0.60 -16.62 -39.25
N GLU A 293 1.23 -17.25 -40.24
CA GLU A 293 0.57 -17.79 -41.42
C GLU A 293 1.02 -19.22 -41.72
N TYR A 294 0.22 -19.92 -42.52
CA TYR A 294 0.51 -21.27 -42.97
C TYR A 294 1.66 -21.27 -44.00
N ASP A 295 2.73 -22.00 -43.71
CA ASP A 295 3.98 -21.98 -44.49
C ASP A 295 4.02 -22.99 -45.66
N HIS A 296 2.86 -23.57 -46.00
CA HIS A 296 2.67 -24.58 -47.05
C HIS A 296 3.36 -25.93 -46.81
N ARG A 297 3.94 -26.19 -45.63
CA ARG A 297 4.42 -27.52 -45.24
C ARG A 297 3.26 -28.37 -44.73
N ASN A 298 3.45 -29.69 -44.75
CA ASN A 298 2.41 -30.65 -44.34
C ASN A 298 2.87 -31.47 -43.12
N ASN A 299 3.41 -30.77 -42.12
CA ASN A 299 3.85 -31.36 -40.87
C ASN A 299 2.71 -31.28 -39.85
N GLY A 300 2.22 -32.43 -39.41
CA GLY A 300 1.33 -32.50 -38.24
C GLY A 300 2.11 -32.21 -36.96
N GLY A 301 1.50 -31.47 -36.04
CA GLY A 301 2.06 -31.17 -34.73
C GLY A 301 0.97 -31.18 -33.67
N SER A 302 1.34 -31.53 -32.44
CA SER A 302 0.47 -31.44 -31.27
C SER A 302 1.28 -30.86 -30.12
N SER A 303 0.75 -29.86 -29.41
CA SER A 303 1.36 -29.35 -28.20
C SER A 303 0.79 -30.01 -26.94
N VAL A 304 1.62 -30.07 -25.91
CA VAL A 304 1.21 -30.38 -24.54
C VAL A 304 1.80 -29.31 -23.64
N VAL A 305 0.94 -28.58 -22.92
CA VAL A 305 1.39 -27.63 -21.91
C VAL A 305 1.26 -28.26 -20.53
N ASN A 306 2.37 -28.25 -19.79
CA ASN A 306 2.38 -28.64 -18.38
C ASN A 306 2.68 -27.39 -17.55
N ARG A 307 1.84 -27.10 -16.55
CA ARG A 307 2.14 -26.08 -15.53
C ARG A 307 2.79 -26.78 -14.35
N PHE A 308 4.01 -26.37 -14.01
CA PHE A 308 4.71 -26.80 -12.81
C PHE A 308 4.64 -25.69 -11.75
N THR A 309 4.18 -26.03 -10.55
CA THR A 309 4.08 -25.09 -9.42
C THR A 309 4.99 -25.58 -8.30
N TYR A 310 5.91 -24.73 -7.83
CA TYR A 310 6.76 -25.05 -6.69
C TYR A 310 6.16 -24.50 -5.40
N ASN A 311 5.81 -25.39 -4.47
CA ASN A 311 5.23 -25.06 -3.17
C ASN A 311 5.97 -25.77 -2.03
N GLU A 312 6.51 -25.00 -1.08
CA GLU A 312 7.12 -25.50 0.17
C GLU A 312 8.11 -26.68 0.00
N GLY A 313 8.91 -26.69 -1.07
CA GLY A 313 9.89 -27.75 -1.32
C GLY A 313 9.43 -28.85 -2.28
N ASN A 314 8.19 -28.83 -2.74
CA ASN A 314 7.63 -29.82 -3.67
C ASN A 314 7.22 -29.19 -5.00
N TRP A 315 7.36 -29.97 -6.07
CA TRP A 315 6.83 -29.62 -7.38
C TRP A 315 5.50 -30.33 -7.59
N ASP A 316 4.45 -29.55 -7.78
CA ASP A 316 3.16 -30.00 -8.30
C ASP A 316 3.13 -29.76 -9.81
N TRP A 317 2.42 -30.60 -10.56
CA TRP A 317 2.16 -30.34 -11.97
C TRP A 317 0.69 -30.58 -12.33
N GLU A 318 0.22 -29.82 -13.31
CA GLU A 318 -1.03 -30.05 -14.00
C GLU A 318 -0.81 -29.93 -15.51
N GLN A 319 -1.51 -30.75 -16.28
CA GLN A 319 -1.58 -30.61 -17.72
C GLN A 319 -2.69 -29.59 -18.04
N GLN A 320 -2.37 -28.58 -18.85
CA GLN A 320 -3.34 -27.59 -19.34
C GLN A 320 -3.91 -27.98 -20.69
#